data_AF-A4HV36-F1
#
_entry.id   AF-A4HV36-F1
#
_cell.length_a   1.000
_cell.length_b   1.000
_cell.length_c   1.000
_cell.angle_alpha   90.00
_cell.angle_beta   90.00
_cell.angle_gamma   90.00
#
_symmetry.space_group_name_H-M   'P 1'
#
loop_
_entity.id
_entity.type
_entity.pdbx_description
1 polymer ?
#
loop_
_entity_poly.entity_id
_entity_poly.type
_entity_poly.pdbx_seq_one_letter_code
_entity_poly.pdbx_strand_id
1 'polypeptide(L)'
;MNSVSCAPLTEAEVRELSTAEIRLNLERCSRLLSQASLLRRLRDGGEGIRRRSQLFAKELERRHRVEAANGDASTRLTPSTLTEALKRDNEAAILSESTHNATDAAREIAQKYKDHRIDVEATVRRMYEGILSESEIQRILQSVPPRFFLTYAETCEMERQLARDARKAELQKLAAQAARLSATPQ
;
A
#
# COMPACT_ATOMS: atom_id res chain seq x y z
N MET A 1 -8.43 5.05 29.71
CA MET A 1 -8.26 6.41 29.16
C MET A 1 -6.77 6.71 29.11
N ASN A 2 -6.09 6.40 28.01
CA ASN A 2 -4.70 6.83 27.81
C ASN A 2 -4.74 8.04 26.89
N SER A 3 -4.66 9.24 27.49
CA SER A 3 -4.38 10.47 26.75
C SER A 3 -2.97 10.37 26.20
N VAL A 4 -2.83 9.86 24.98
CA VAL A 4 -1.58 9.99 24.23
C VAL A 4 -1.38 11.49 24.03
N SER A 5 -0.50 12.07 24.86
CA SER A 5 -0.04 13.44 24.71
C SER A 5 0.64 13.54 23.34
N CYS A 6 -0.11 13.98 22.34
CA CYS A 6 0.39 14.24 21.01
C CYS A 6 1.08 15.61 21.07
N ALA A 7 2.24 15.65 21.73
CA ALA A 7 3.09 16.82 21.68
C ALA A 7 3.39 17.11 20.19
N PRO A 8 3.26 18.37 19.73
CA PRO A 8 3.54 18.70 18.35
C PRO A 8 5.02 18.46 18.08
N LEU A 9 5.31 17.73 17.00
CA LEU A 9 6.65 17.49 16.49
C LEU A 9 7.43 18.81 16.40
N THR A 10 8.59 18.85 17.03
CA THR A 10 9.46 20.04 17.14
C THR A 10 10.50 20.06 16.02
N GLU A 11 11.09 21.23 15.77
CA GLU A 11 12.17 21.35 14.78
C GLU A 11 13.40 20.52 15.16
N ALA A 12 13.68 20.36 16.47
CA ALA A 12 14.81 19.57 16.94
C ALA A 12 14.63 18.09 16.62
N GLU A 13 13.45 17.52 16.90
CA GLU A 13 13.12 16.13 16.55
C GLU A 13 13.17 15.90 15.04
N VAL A 14 12.75 16.88 14.22
CA VAL A 14 12.85 16.79 12.76
C VAL A 14 14.31 16.78 12.29
N ARG A 15 15.21 17.49 12.99
CA ARG A 15 16.65 17.48 12.67
C ARG A 15 17.31 16.15 13.02
N GLU A 16 16.80 15.43 14.01
CA GLU A 16 17.27 14.09 14.37
C GLU A 16 16.89 13.03 13.33
N LEU A 17 15.84 13.27 12.53
CA LEU A 17 15.45 12.36 11.44
C LEU A 17 16.44 12.39 10.28
N SER A 18 16.64 11.22 9.66
CA SER A 18 17.41 11.09 8.44
C SER A 18 16.75 11.82 7.26
N THR A 19 17.52 12.16 6.23
CA THR A 19 16.97 12.85 5.04
C THR A 19 15.97 11.94 4.31
N ALA A 20 16.20 10.62 4.32
CA ALA A 20 15.29 9.64 3.73
C ALA A 20 13.96 9.56 4.51
N GLU A 21 14.01 9.51 5.84
CA GLU A 21 12.79 9.55 6.67
C GLU A 21 12.01 10.85 6.46
N ILE A 22 12.70 12.00 6.35
CA ILE A 22 12.04 13.28 6.06
C ILE A 22 11.32 13.20 4.70
N ARG A 23 11.97 12.66 3.65
CA ARG A 23 11.35 12.48 2.32
C ARG A 23 10.13 11.57 2.38
N LEU A 24 10.25 10.42 3.05
CA LEU A 24 9.15 9.46 3.20
C LEU A 24 7.97 10.07 3.99
N ASN A 25 8.25 10.79 5.08
CA ASN A 25 7.23 11.47 5.85
C ASN A 25 6.59 12.62 5.07
N LEU A 26 7.35 13.34 4.25
CA LEU A 26 6.84 14.35 3.33
C LEU A 26 5.88 13.73 2.32
N GLU A 27 6.25 12.62 1.68
CA GLU A 27 5.38 11.88 0.74
C GLU A 27 4.09 11.41 1.42
N ARG A 28 4.21 10.88 2.64
CA ARG A 28 3.07 10.47 3.46
C ARG A 28 2.14 11.65 3.75
N CYS A 29 2.70 12.81 4.12
CA CYS A 29 1.92 14.02 4.33
C CYS A 29 1.22 14.44 3.03
N SER A 30 1.91 14.48 1.90
CA SER A 30 1.33 14.82 0.59
C SER A 30 0.16 13.91 0.21
N ARG A 31 0.30 12.60 0.41
CA ARG A 31 -0.77 11.61 0.19
C ARG A 31 -1.97 11.80 1.10
N LEU A 32 -1.76 12.19 2.36
CA LEU A 32 -2.86 12.48 3.28
C LEU A 32 -3.53 13.81 2.93
N LEU A 33 -2.74 14.80 2.51
CA LEU A 33 -3.24 16.12 2.14
C LEU A 33 -4.07 16.12 0.86
N SER A 34 -3.84 15.18 -0.06
CA SER A 34 -4.67 15.00 -1.25
C SER A 34 -6.07 14.43 -0.94
N GLN A 35 -6.29 13.89 0.27
CA GLN A 35 -7.52 13.23 0.67
C GLN A 35 -8.40 14.15 1.54
N ALA A 36 -8.97 15.19 0.93
CA ALA A 36 -9.78 16.20 1.62
C ALA A 36 -10.92 15.61 2.48
N SER A 37 -11.57 14.53 2.02
CA SER A 37 -12.63 13.85 2.78
C SER A 37 -12.15 13.23 4.09
N LEU A 38 -10.92 12.69 4.13
CA LEU A 38 -10.33 12.17 5.36
C LEU A 38 -9.90 13.30 6.30
N LEU A 39 -9.34 14.37 5.76
CA LEU A 39 -8.95 15.53 6.57
C LEU A 39 -10.14 16.15 7.30
N ARG A 40 -11.31 16.24 6.65
CA ARG A 40 -12.55 16.74 7.25
C ARG A 40 -13.07 15.90 8.41
N ARG A 41 -12.67 14.62 8.51
CA ARG A 41 -13.05 13.72 9.60
C ARG A 41 -12.14 13.89 10.83
N LEU A 42 -10.98 14.52 10.68
CA LEU A 42 -10.05 14.77 11.78
C LEU A 42 -10.54 15.97 12.61
N ARG A 43 -10.33 15.90 13.92
CA ARG A 43 -10.73 16.94 14.88
C ARG A 43 -10.10 18.30 14.57
N ASP A 44 -8.90 18.32 14.02
CA ASP A 44 -8.13 19.51 13.65
C ASP A 44 -8.23 19.87 12.16
N GLY A 45 -9.07 19.17 11.38
CA GLY A 45 -9.19 19.40 9.94
C GLY A 45 -7.89 19.16 9.16
N GLY A 46 -6.95 18.37 9.70
CA GLY A 46 -5.66 18.09 9.08
C GLY A 46 -4.56 19.12 9.36
N GLU A 47 -4.76 20.05 10.29
CA GLU A 47 -3.79 21.10 10.60
C GLU A 47 -2.45 20.54 11.09
N GLY A 48 -2.46 19.50 11.92
CA GLY A 48 -1.24 18.82 12.36
C GLY A 48 -0.45 18.19 11.21
N ILE A 49 -1.14 17.71 10.16
CA ILE A 49 -0.49 17.15 8.96
C ILE A 49 0.16 18.27 8.15
N ARG A 50 -0.54 19.39 7.94
CA ARG A 50 0.01 20.57 7.26
C ARG A 50 1.25 21.10 7.97
N ARG A 51 1.20 21.25 9.29
CA ARG A 51 2.34 21.71 10.10
C ARG A 51 3.55 20.79 9.96
N ARG A 52 3.36 19.47 10.09
CA ARG A 52 4.45 18.49 9.90
C ARG A 52 5.03 18.55 8.49
N SER A 53 4.17 18.62 7.47
CA SER A 53 4.59 18.76 6.08
C SER A 53 5.49 19.98 5.88
N GLN A 54 5.13 21.12 6.47
CA GLN A 54 5.93 22.34 6.41
C GLN A 54 7.28 22.20 7.13
N LEU A 55 7.30 21.55 8.30
CA LEU A 55 8.55 21.29 9.03
C LEU A 55 9.50 20.41 8.21
N PHE A 56 9.00 19.32 7.63
CA PHE A 56 9.80 18.44 6.77
C PHE A 56 10.31 19.16 5.52
N ALA A 57 9.46 19.96 4.85
CA ALA A 57 9.86 20.73 3.68
C ALA A 57 10.97 21.75 4.01
N LYS A 58 10.83 22.50 5.12
CA LYS A 58 11.83 23.47 5.58
C LYS A 58 13.16 22.81 5.92
N GLU A 59 13.13 21.67 6.62
CA GLU A 59 14.37 20.96 6.95
C GLU A 59 15.06 20.39 5.71
N LEU A 60 14.29 19.86 4.75
CA LEU A 60 14.83 19.37 3.49
C LEU A 60 15.46 20.51 2.67
N GLU A 61 14.80 21.67 2.59
CA GLU A 61 15.36 22.87 1.95
C GLU A 61 16.62 23.36 2.66
N ARG A 62 16.64 23.38 4.01
CA ARG A 62 17.82 23.73 4.80
C ARG A 62 19.00 22.81 4.46
N ARG A 63 18.77 21.49 4.41
CA ARG A 63 19.80 20.51 4.04
C ARG A 63 20.33 20.74 2.63
N HIS A 64 19.44 20.99 1.65
CA HIS A 64 19.84 21.32 0.29
C HIS A 64 20.68 22.60 0.20
N ARG A 65 20.35 23.65 0.95
CA ARG A 65 21.15 24.89 0.98
C ARG A 65 22.56 24.65 1.55
N VAL A 66 22.67 23.83 2.60
CA VAL A 66 23.97 23.45 3.19
C VAL A 66 24.81 22.65 2.19
N GLU A 67 24.20 21.70 1.47
CA GLU A 67 24.87 20.93 0.43
C GLU A 67 25.32 21.81 -0.75
N ALA A 68 24.47 22.71 -1.23
CA ALA A 68 24.79 23.62 -2.32
C ALA A 68 25.95 24.57 -1.95
N ALA A 69 25.93 25.14 -0.73
CA ALA A 69 27.01 25.99 -0.23
C ALA A 69 28.34 25.21 -0.06
N ASN A 70 28.27 23.93 0.27
CA ASN A 70 29.45 23.07 0.40
C ASN A 70 29.97 22.56 -0.96
N GLY A 71 29.12 22.43 -1.97
CA GLY A 71 29.48 22.01 -3.32
C GLY A 71 30.48 22.95 -3.98
N ASP A 72 30.36 24.26 -3.75
CA ASP A 72 31.31 25.26 -4.22
C ASP A 72 32.62 25.30 -3.40
N ALA A 73 32.63 24.70 -2.20
CA ALA A 73 33.77 24.67 -1.28
C ALA A 73 34.44 23.28 -1.18
N SER A 74 34.29 22.45 -2.22
CA SER A 74 34.67 21.02 -2.27
C SER A 74 36.16 20.68 -2.06
N THR A 75 37.01 21.62 -1.61
CA THR A 75 38.42 21.33 -1.26
C THR A 75 38.74 21.30 0.24
N ARG A 76 37.76 21.51 1.14
CA ARG A 76 38.00 21.29 2.59
C ARG A 76 36.78 20.66 3.25
N LEU A 77 36.59 19.36 3.02
CA LEU A 77 35.66 18.55 3.82
C LEU A 77 36.06 18.66 5.29
N THR A 78 35.29 19.40 6.07
CA THR A 78 35.42 19.36 7.52
C THR A 78 34.89 18.01 8.02
N PRO A 79 35.43 17.46 9.12
CA PRO A 79 35.06 16.13 9.61
C PRO A 79 33.54 15.95 9.82
N SER A 80 32.84 17.04 10.16
CA SER A 80 31.39 17.03 10.38
C SER A 80 30.60 16.73 9.11
N THR A 81 30.99 17.27 7.95
CA THR A 81 30.25 17.06 6.69
C THR A 81 30.51 15.67 6.11
N LEU A 82 31.74 15.16 6.23
CA LEU A 82 32.07 13.77 5.86
C LEU A 82 31.24 12.78 6.69
N THR A 83 31.12 13.03 8.00
CA THR A 83 30.35 12.16 8.89
C THR A 83 28.87 12.15 8.52
N GLU A 84 28.29 13.31 8.18
CA GLU A 84 26.90 13.36 7.70
C GLU A 84 26.71 12.65 6.35
N ALA A 85 27.64 12.77 5.41
CA ALA A 85 27.56 12.09 4.12
C ALA A 85 27.65 10.57 4.28
N LEU A 86 28.62 10.07 5.06
CA LEU A 86 28.76 8.63 5.33
C LEU A 86 27.55 8.06 6.09
N LYS A 87 26.96 8.84 7.00
CA LYS A 87 25.70 8.48 7.64
C LYS A 87 24.57 8.33 6.61
N ARG A 88 24.43 9.28 5.67
CA ARG A 88 23.42 9.19 4.59
C ARG A 88 23.59 7.94 3.72
N ASP A 89 24.80 7.61 3.31
CA ASP A 89 25.05 6.44 2.45
C ASP A 89 24.77 5.12 3.19
N ASN A 90 25.19 5.02 4.45
CA ASN A 90 24.92 3.85 5.29
C ASN A 90 23.40 3.70 5.55
N GLU A 91 22.71 4.81 5.84
CA GLU A 91 21.28 4.82 6.11
C GLU A 91 20.43 4.47 4.87
N ALA A 92 20.82 4.95 3.69
CA ALA A 92 20.17 4.58 2.43
C ALA A 92 20.26 3.07 2.18
N ALA A 93 21.39 2.44 2.51
CA ALA A 93 21.55 0.99 2.44
C ALA A 93 20.63 0.28 3.44
N ILE A 94 20.58 0.70 4.71
CA ILE A 94 19.72 0.08 5.75
C ILE A 94 18.23 0.15 5.38
N LEU A 95 17.75 1.30 4.89
CA LEU A 95 16.34 1.44 4.47
C LEU A 95 16.03 0.59 3.23
N SER A 96 16.95 0.50 2.28
CA SER A 96 16.81 -0.38 1.11
C SER A 96 16.74 -1.86 1.54
N GLU A 97 17.58 -2.28 2.48
CA GLU A 97 17.56 -3.64 3.03
C GLU A 97 16.26 -3.93 3.79
N SER A 98 15.80 -3.00 4.64
CA SER A 98 14.56 -3.15 5.41
C SER A 98 13.32 -3.25 4.51
N THR A 99 13.24 -2.40 3.47
CA THR A 99 12.15 -2.48 2.49
C THR A 99 12.21 -3.77 1.67
N HIS A 100 13.40 -4.21 1.27
CA HIS A 100 13.57 -5.49 0.58
C HIS A 100 13.11 -6.68 1.44
N ASN A 101 13.53 -6.72 2.71
CA ASN A 101 13.14 -7.74 3.68
C ASN A 101 11.62 -7.77 3.90
N ALA A 102 10.97 -6.60 4.00
CA ALA A 102 9.52 -6.52 4.14
C ALA A 102 8.78 -7.03 2.88
N THR A 103 9.28 -6.71 1.69
CA THR A 103 8.71 -7.22 0.43
C THR A 103 8.88 -8.73 0.29
N ASP A 104 10.02 -9.27 0.73
CA ASP A 104 10.29 -10.70 0.69
C ASP A 104 9.43 -11.47 1.68
N ALA A 105 9.25 -10.96 2.90
CA ALA A 105 8.36 -11.56 3.89
C ALA A 105 6.89 -11.55 3.41
N ALA A 106 6.44 -10.45 2.80
CA ALA A 106 5.10 -10.39 2.22
C ALA A 106 4.92 -11.40 1.08
N ARG A 107 5.94 -11.56 0.23
CA ARG A 107 5.95 -12.57 -0.84
C ARG A 107 5.96 -13.99 -0.30
N GLU A 108 6.74 -14.27 0.75
CA GLU A 108 6.79 -15.57 1.40
C GLU A 108 5.44 -15.94 2.04
N ILE A 109 4.82 -15.01 2.77
CA ILE A 109 3.49 -15.20 3.34
C ILE A 109 2.46 -15.44 2.24
N ALA A 110 2.48 -14.63 1.18
CA ALA A 110 1.57 -14.81 0.05
C ALA A 110 1.75 -16.20 -0.59
N GLN A 111 2.99 -16.66 -0.78
CA GLN A 111 3.27 -17.98 -1.33
C GLN A 111 2.84 -19.12 -0.40
N LYS A 112 2.99 -18.94 0.92
CA LYS A 112 2.58 -19.93 1.94
C LYS A 112 1.07 -20.14 1.98
N TYR A 113 0.29 -19.08 1.82
CA TYR A 113 -1.18 -19.13 1.97
C TYR A 113 -1.94 -19.02 0.64
N LYS A 114 -1.26 -19.03 -0.52
CA LYS A 114 -1.90 -18.86 -1.84
C LYS A 114 -3.08 -19.80 -2.09
N ASP A 115 -2.98 -21.06 -1.66
CA ASP A 115 -3.99 -22.09 -1.87
C ASP A 115 -4.67 -22.52 -0.55
N HIS A 116 -4.53 -21.70 0.50
CA HIS A 116 -5.18 -21.97 1.77
C HIS A 116 -6.68 -21.63 1.67
N ARG A 117 -7.54 -22.62 1.89
CA ARG A 117 -8.99 -22.40 1.95
C ARG A 117 -9.39 -21.81 3.30
N ILE A 118 -10.24 -20.80 3.24
CA ILE A 118 -10.84 -20.19 4.43
C ILE A 118 -11.94 -21.11 4.92
N ASP A 119 -11.81 -21.58 6.16
CA ASP A 119 -12.89 -22.28 6.85
C ASP A 119 -13.94 -21.25 7.29
N VAL A 120 -14.99 -21.15 6.49
CA VAL A 120 -16.09 -20.20 6.69
C VAL A 120 -16.80 -20.48 8.01
N GLU A 121 -17.00 -21.74 8.36
CA GLU A 121 -17.67 -22.12 9.60
C GLU A 121 -16.85 -21.72 10.82
N ALA A 122 -15.56 -22.05 10.83
CA ALA A 122 -14.67 -21.62 11.91
C ALA A 122 -14.61 -20.09 12.02
N THR A 123 -14.64 -19.39 10.88
CA THR A 123 -14.62 -17.92 10.84
C THR A 123 -15.91 -17.33 11.42
N VAL A 124 -17.08 -17.83 11.02
CA VAL A 124 -18.38 -17.39 11.54
C VAL A 124 -18.48 -17.68 13.04
N ARG A 125 -18.13 -18.89 13.49
CA ARG A 125 -18.16 -19.25 14.92
C ARG A 125 -17.25 -18.35 15.75
N ARG A 126 -16.03 -18.07 15.27
CA ARG A 126 -15.09 -17.17 15.94
C ARG A 126 -15.60 -15.74 15.99
N MET A 127 -16.17 -15.23 14.90
CA MET A 127 -16.61 -13.83 14.82
C MET A 127 -17.82 -13.54 15.70
N TYR A 128 -18.72 -14.50 15.86
CA TYR A 128 -19.94 -14.33 16.64
C TYR A 128 -19.83 -14.85 18.08
N GLU A 129 -18.72 -15.49 18.50
CA GLU A 129 -18.43 -15.88 19.89
C GLU A 129 -19.62 -16.48 20.68
N GLY A 130 -20.49 -17.26 20.03
CA GLY A 130 -21.67 -17.87 20.65
C GLY A 130 -22.92 -16.98 20.77
N ILE A 131 -22.88 -15.75 20.24
CA ILE A 131 -24.05 -14.85 20.15
C ILE A 131 -25.15 -15.46 19.26
N LEU A 132 -24.74 -16.12 18.18
CA LEU A 132 -25.66 -16.76 17.24
C LEU A 132 -25.97 -18.19 17.68
N SER A 133 -27.23 -18.56 17.51
CA SER A 133 -27.67 -19.95 17.65
C SER A 133 -27.08 -20.84 16.54
N GLU A 134 -26.98 -22.14 16.79
CA GLU A 134 -26.46 -23.09 15.80
C GLU A 134 -27.29 -23.06 14.49
N SER A 135 -28.61 -22.87 14.59
CA SER A 135 -29.48 -22.75 13.41
C SER A 135 -29.22 -21.49 12.60
N GLU A 136 -28.83 -20.39 13.24
CA GLU A 136 -28.39 -19.17 12.55
C GLU A 136 -27.07 -19.35 11.84
N ILE A 137 -26.10 -20.01 12.49
CA ILE A 137 -24.81 -20.33 11.89
C ILE A 137 -25.03 -21.18 10.62
N GLN A 138 -25.85 -22.23 10.70
CA GLN A 138 -26.14 -23.08 9.55
C GLN A 138 -26.86 -22.33 8.41
N ARG A 139 -27.78 -21.42 8.74
CA ARG A 139 -28.41 -20.54 7.73
C ARG A 139 -27.38 -19.66 7.02
N ILE A 140 -26.43 -19.08 7.77
CA ILE A 140 -25.35 -18.29 7.20
C ILE A 140 -24.49 -19.15 6.27
N LEU A 141 -24.08 -20.35 6.72
CA LEU A 141 -23.24 -21.24 5.90
C LEU A 141 -23.92 -21.66 4.60
N GLN A 142 -25.22 -21.95 4.63
CA GLN A 142 -26.00 -22.28 3.43
C GLN A 142 -26.14 -21.09 2.47
N SER A 143 -26.08 -19.86 2.98
CA SER A 143 -26.17 -18.65 2.15
C SER A 143 -24.86 -18.33 1.42
N VAL A 144 -23.73 -18.90 1.84
CA VAL A 144 -22.42 -18.65 1.23
C VAL A 144 -22.27 -19.49 -0.04
N PRO A 145 -22.04 -18.87 -1.22
CA PRO A 145 -21.81 -19.62 -2.45
C PRO A 145 -20.58 -20.56 -2.33
N PRO A 146 -20.62 -21.79 -2.86
CA PRO A 146 -19.51 -22.75 -2.74
C PRO A 146 -18.15 -22.27 -3.26
N ARG A 147 -18.15 -21.24 -4.11
CA ARG A 147 -16.98 -20.66 -4.77
C ARG A 147 -16.71 -19.23 -4.34
N PHE A 148 -17.23 -18.79 -3.19
CA PHE A 148 -17.01 -17.44 -2.72
C PHE A 148 -15.55 -17.20 -2.30
N PHE A 149 -14.94 -18.19 -1.64
CA PHE A 149 -13.55 -18.16 -1.21
C PHE A 149 -12.70 -19.07 -2.10
N LEU A 150 -12.46 -18.63 -3.34
CA LEU A 150 -11.56 -19.34 -4.23
C LEU A 150 -10.11 -19.24 -3.75
N THR A 151 -9.40 -20.34 -3.84
CA THR A 151 -7.94 -20.35 -3.76
C THR A 151 -7.32 -19.62 -4.95
N TYR A 152 -6.03 -19.30 -4.87
CA TYR A 152 -5.30 -18.71 -5.99
C TYR A 152 -5.38 -19.60 -7.24
N ALA A 153 -5.11 -20.90 -7.11
CA ALA A 153 -5.20 -21.84 -8.22
C ALA A 153 -6.61 -21.85 -8.87
N GLU A 154 -7.66 -21.91 -8.06
CA GLU A 154 -9.05 -21.90 -8.56
C GLU A 154 -9.42 -20.57 -9.23
N THR A 155 -8.92 -19.45 -8.69
CA THR A 155 -9.10 -18.12 -9.28
C THR A 155 -8.47 -18.08 -10.68
N CYS A 156 -7.22 -18.54 -10.80
CA CYS A 156 -6.54 -18.62 -12.09
C CYS A 156 -7.24 -19.57 -13.07
N GLU A 157 -7.75 -20.71 -12.61
CA GLU A 157 -8.51 -21.63 -13.46
C GLU A 157 -9.80 -21.01 -13.96
N MET A 158 -10.55 -20.34 -13.08
CA MET A 158 -11.76 -19.61 -13.43
C MET A 158 -11.47 -18.52 -14.47
N GLU A 159 -10.41 -17.73 -14.28
CA GLU A 159 -10.01 -16.69 -15.24
C GLU A 159 -9.63 -17.27 -16.60
N ARG A 160 -8.87 -18.38 -16.63
CA ARG A 160 -8.56 -19.09 -17.88
C ARG A 160 -9.83 -19.57 -18.57
N GLN A 161 -10.79 -20.08 -17.81
CA GLN A 161 -12.06 -20.54 -18.36
C GLN A 161 -12.87 -19.38 -18.95
N LEU A 162 -12.98 -18.26 -18.22
CA LEU A 162 -13.63 -17.04 -18.70
C LEU A 162 -12.97 -16.50 -19.98
N ALA A 163 -11.64 -16.53 -20.06
CA ALA A 163 -10.91 -16.11 -21.25
C ALA A 163 -11.21 -17.00 -22.47
N ARG A 164 -11.31 -18.33 -22.27
CA ARG A 164 -11.69 -19.28 -23.32
C ARG A 164 -13.12 -19.05 -23.79
N ASP A 165 -14.04 -18.83 -22.86
CA ASP A 165 -15.45 -18.61 -23.17
C ASP A 165 -15.67 -17.27 -23.89
N ALA A 166 -14.97 -16.21 -23.48
CA ALA A 166 -14.96 -14.93 -24.17
C ALA A 166 -14.42 -15.06 -25.60
N ARG A 167 -13.30 -15.78 -25.78
CA ARG A 167 -12.75 -16.06 -27.10
C ARG A 167 -13.73 -16.83 -27.98
N LYS A 168 -14.41 -17.83 -27.43
CA LYS A 168 -15.42 -18.62 -28.15
C LYS A 168 -16.61 -17.75 -28.58
N ALA A 169 -17.09 -16.87 -27.70
CA ALA A 169 -18.18 -15.96 -27.99
C ALA A 169 -17.82 -14.95 -29.11
N GLU A 170 -16.61 -14.38 -29.07
CA GLU A 170 -16.12 -13.48 -30.12
C GLU A 170 -15.98 -14.20 -31.47
N LEU A 171 -15.44 -15.42 -31.49
CA LEU A 171 -15.37 -16.21 -32.72
C LEU A 171 -16.75 -16.53 -33.29
N GLN A 172 -17.74 -16.85 -32.44
CA GLN A 172 -19.12 -17.06 -32.87
C GLN A 172 -19.75 -15.79 -33.45
N LYS A 173 -19.49 -14.63 -32.85
CA LYS A 173 -19.95 -13.33 -33.34
C LYS A 173 -19.35 -13.00 -34.70
N LEU A 174 -18.05 -13.21 -34.89
CA LEU A 174 -17.36 -13.02 -36.18
C LEU A 174 -17.88 -13.99 -37.24
N ALA A 175 -18.07 -15.27 -36.89
CA ALA A 175 -18.65 -16.26 -37.80
C ALA A 175 -20.07 -15.88 -38.25
N ALA A 176 -20.90 -15.39 -37.32
CA ALA A 176 -22.25 -14.91 -37.65
C ALA A 176 -22.23 -13.66 -38.56
N GLN A 177 -21.27 -12.74 -38.36
CA GLN A 177 -21.10 -11.59 -39.24
C GLN A 177 -20.66 -12.00 -40.64
N ALA A 178 -19.70 -12.92 -40.76
CA ALA A 178 -19.23 -13.43 -42.05
C ALA A 178 -20.37 -14.13 -42.82
N ALA A 179 -21.17 -14.97 -42.14
CA ALA A 179 -22.31 -15.65 -42.75
C ALA A 179 -23.38 -14.68 -43.29
N ARG A 180 -23.62 -13.57 -42.57
CA ARG A 180 -24.55 -12.51 -43.03
C ARG A 180 -24.04 -11.82 -44.28
N LEU A 181 -22.75 -11.50 -44.35
CA LEU A 181 -22.16 -10.84 -45.51
C LEU A 181 -22.21 -11.75 -46.76
N SER A 182 -21.95 -13.05 -46.62
CA SER A 182 -22.02 -14.00 -47.73
C SER A 182 -23.44 -14.29 -48.22
N ALA A 183 -24.46 -14.08 -47.39
CA ALA A 183 -25.86 -14.33 -47.75
C ALA A 183 -26.52 -13.17 -48.52
N THR A 184 -25.88 -12.01 -48.58
CA THR A 184 -26.36 -10.87 -49.39
C THR A 184 -26.20 -11.23 -50.87
N PRO A 185 -27.29 -11.48 -51.63
CA PRO A 185 -27.18 -11.79 -53.05
C PRO A 185 -26.69 -10.54 -53.78
N GLN A 186 -25.66 -10.70 -54.62
CA GLN A 186 -25.30 -9.71 -55.62
C GLN A 186 -26.35 -9.65 -56.73
#